data_AF-X1AY68-F1
#
_entry.id   AF-X1AY68-F1
#
_cell.length_a   1.000
_cell.length_b   1.000
_cell.length_c   1.000
_cell.angle_alpha   90.00
_cell.angle_beta   90.00
_cell.angle_gamma   90.00
#
_symmetry.space_group_name_H-M   'P 1'
#
loop_
_entity.id
_entity.type
_entity.pdbx_description
1 polymer ?
#
loop_
_entity_poly.entity_id
_entity_poly.type
_entity_poly.pdbx_seq_one_letter_code
_entity_poly.pdbx_strand_id
1 'polypeptide(L)'
;ENYVYIDDVVRGHLIAMEKGKSGEKFILGGSNASYSDIICTIDNIQKRKHRIIKIPIFIVFTLTWIQVIVSNLFGKPPQVTFGWVKKFLNDWNTSNEKAMQVLGYEPTNLETGIKKTLNWLNNLN
;
A
#
# COMPACT_ATOMS: atom_id res chain seq x y z
N GLU A 1 -6.64 -1.56 3.37
CA GLU A 1 -5.34 -1.83 2.70
C GLU A 1 -4.31 -2.10 3.79
N ASN A 2 -3.31 -2.94 3.51
CA ASN A 2 -2.21 -3.20 4.46
C ASN A 2 -0.91 -2.57 3.96
N TYR A 3 -0.30 -1.71 4.78
CA TYR A 3 0.93 -0.99 4.45
C TYR A 3 2.08 -1.46 5.32
N VAL A 4 3.20 -1.81 4.69
CA VAL A 4 4.42 -2.29 5.34
C VAL A 4 5.61 -1.45 4.89
N TYR A 5 6.51 -1.15 5.82
CA TYR A 5 7.75 -0.46 5.50
C TYR A 5 8.77 -1.44 4.92
N ILE A 6 9.50 -1.02 3.88
CA ILE A 6 10.31 -1.94 3.05
C ILE A 6 11.37 -2.70 3.86
N ASP A 7 12.01 -2.06 4.83
CA ASP A 7 13.03 -2.71 5.67
C ASP A 7 12.42 -3.84 6.51
N ASP A 8 11.13 -3.74 6.87
CA ASP A 8 10.45 -4.81 7.61
C ASP A 8 10.20 -6.01 6.71
N VAL A 9 9.86 -5.77 5.44
CA VAL A 9 9.74 -6.86 4.45
C VAL A 9 11.07 -7.58 4.30
N VAL A 10 12.18 -6.84 4.18
CA VAL A 10 13.52 -7.42 4.08
C VAL A 10 13.85 -8.23 5.34
N ARG A 11 13.68 -7.64 6.54
CA ARG A 11 13.90 -8.35 7.82
C ARG A 11 13.01 -9.58 7.94
N GLY A 12 11.76 -9.50 7.53
CA GLY A 12 10.81 -10.60 7.56
C GLY A 12 11.25 -11.77 6.69
N HIS A 13 11.81 -11.51 5.50
CA HIS A 13 12.40 -12.55 4.65
C HIS A 13 13.63 -13.19 5.29
N LEU A 14 14.53 -12.39 5.87
CA LEU A 14 15.72 -12.90 6.56
C LEU A 14 15.35 -13.81 7.73
N ILE A 15 14.41 -13.38 8.57
CA ILE A 15 13.96 -14.17 9.72
C ILE A 15 13.20 -15.42 9.26
N ALA A 16 12.41 -15.34 8.18
CA ALA A 16 11.76 -16.51 7.60
C ALA A 16 12.76 -17.53 7.07
N MET A 17 13.90 -17.08 6.53
CA MET A 17 14.99 -17.96 6.10
C MET A 17 15.68 -18.66 7.28
N GLU A 18 15.86 -17.96 8.41
CA GLU A 18 16.52 -18.49 9.61
C GLU A 18 15.63 -19.39 10.46
N LYS A 19 14.35 -19.02 10.64
CA LYS A 19 13.43 -19.64 11.61
C LYS A 19 12.22 -20.31 10.97
N GLY A 20 11.95 -20.02 9.70
CA GLY A 20 10.80 -20.57 8.99
C GLY A 20 10.93 -22.08 8.79
N LYS A 21 9.79 -22.75 8.73
CA LYS A 21 9.71 -24.17 8.36
C LYS A 21 9.23 -24.30 6.93
N SER A 22 9.74 -25.31 6.21
CA SER A 22 9.28 -25.61 4.86
C SER A 22 7.77 -25.87 4.84
N GLY A 23 7.08 -25.33 3.82
CA GLY A 23 5.62 -25.43 3.68
C GLY A 23 4.83 -24.32 4.40
N GLU A 24 5.47 -23.52 5.27
CA GLU A 24 4.81 -22.41 5.94
C GLU A 24 4.65 -21.19 5.02
N LYS A 25 3.57 -20.44 5.25
CA LYS A 25 3.30 -19.15 4.60
C LYS A 25 3.06 -18.10 5.68
N PHE A 26 3.63 -16.91 5.47
CA PHE A 26 3.54 -15.77 6.37
C PHE A 26 3.13 -14.53 5.59
N ILE A 27 2.30 -13.68 6.18
CA ILE A 27 1.98 -12.36 5.64
C ILE A 27 2.90 -11.36 6.33
N LEU A 28 3.85 -10.82 5.57
CA LEU A 28 4.74 -9.74 6.02
C LEU A 28 4.04 -8.38 5.83
N GLY A 29 2.91 -8.22 6.51
CA GLY A 29 2.12 -6.99 6.51
C GLY A 29 2.55 -6.04 7.62
N GLY A 30 2.10 -4.79 7.55
CA GLY A 30 2.28 -3.80 8.61
C GLY A 30 0.94 -3.31 9.13
N SER A 31 0.68 -2.02 8.98
CA SER A 31 -0.54 -1.37 9.48
C SER A 31 -1.68 -1.48 8.48
N ASN A 32 -2.84 -1.95 8.95
CA ASN A 32 -4.10 -1.83 8.20
C ASN A 32 -4.56 -0.37 8.24
N ALA A 33 -4.69 0.26 7.09
CA ALA A 33 -5.09 1.65 6.97
C ALA A 33 -5.86 1.91 5.67
N SER A 34 -6.71 2.92 5.66
CA SER A 34 -7.34 3.44 4.45
C SER A 34 -6.42 4.46 3.75
N TYR A 35 -6.73 4.78 2.49
CA TYR A 35 -6.05 5.86 1.79
C TYR A 35 -6.21 7.21 2.50
N SER A 36 -7.37 7.47 3.11
CA SER A 36 -7.59 8.66 3.93
C SER A 36 -6.72 8.69 5.18
N ASP A 37 -6.46 7.54 5.81
CA ASP A 37 -5.61 7.47 7.00
C ASP A 37 -4.16 7.82 6.67
N ILE A 38 -3.66 7.37 5.51
CA ILE A 38 -2.33 7.76 5.01
C ILE A 38 -2.24 9.27 4.81
N ILE A 39 -3.19 9.86 4.06
CA ILE A 39 -3.18 11.30 3.79
C ILE A 39 -3.25 12.09 5.11
N CYS A 40 -4.14 11.69 6.02
CA CYS A 40 -4.26 12.31 7.34
C CYS A 40 -2.95 12.22 8.14
N THR A 41 -2.27 11.07 8.09
CA THR A 41 -0.99 10.88 8.78
C THR A 41 0.10 11.78 8.18
N ILE A 42 0.18 11.88 6.84
CA ILE A 42 1.12 12.79 6.15
C ILE A 42 0.82 14.25 6.51
N ASP A 43 -0.45 14.64 6.50
CA ASP A 43 -0.92 15.98 6.87
C ASP A 43 -0.49 16.37 8.28
N ASN A 44 -0.67 15.45 9.23
CA ASN A 44 -0.26 15.64 10.62
C ASN A 44 1.27 15.79 10.75
N ILE A 45 2.04 14.97 10.01
CA ILE A 45 3.52 15.03 10.03
C ILE A 45 4.03 16.34 9.42
N GLN A 46 3.49 16.75 8.26
CA GLN A 46 3.95 17.94 7.54
C GLN A 46 3.29 19.24 8.01
N LYS A 47 2.32 19.17 8.93
CA LYS A 47 1.48 20.30 9.37
C LYS A 47 0.79 21.00 8.20
N ARG A 48 0.28 20.21 7.25
CA ARG A 48 -0.49 20.66 6.08
C ARG A 48 -1.87 19.99 6.07
N LYS A 49 -2.79 20.48 5.25
CA LYS A 49 -4.11 19.86 5.05
C LYS A 49 -4.39 19.69 3.58
N HIS A 50 -4.54 18.44 3.15
CA HIS A 50 -5.00 18.12 1.81
C HIS A 50 -6.52 17.90 1.80
N ARG A 51 -7.16 18.34 0.72
CA ARG A 51 -8.59 18.08 0.50
C ARG A 51 -8.77 16.74 -0.21
N ILE A 52 -9.35 15.77 0.48
CA ILE A 52 -9.71 14.48 -0.11
C ILE A 52 -11.07 14.62 -0.81
N ILE A 53 -11.10 14.39 -2.12
CA ILE A 53 -12.35 14.37 -2.90
C ILE A 53 -12.75 12.91 -3.12
N LYS A 54 -13.94 12.54 -2.62
CA LYS A 54 -14.52 11.21 -2.87
C LYS A 54 -15.22 11.22 -4.22
N ILE A 55 -14.76 10.37 -5.14
CA ILE A 55 -15.35 10.22 -6.47
C ILE A 55 -16.23 8.97 -6.48
N PRO A 56 -17.51 9.07 -6.91
CA PRO A 56 -18.37 7.91 -7.10
C PRO A 56 -17.74 6.87 -8.03
N ILE A 57 -17.86 5.59 -7.68
CA ILE A 57 -17.19 4.51 -8.41
C ILE A 57 -17.61 4.42 -9.88
N PHE A 58 -18.87 4.73 -10.20
CA PHE A 58 -19.34 4.69 -11.58
C PHE A 58 -18.57 5.66 -12.48
N ILE A 59 -18.16 6.82 -11.96
CA ILE A 59 -17.35 7.81 -12.70
C ILE A 59 -15.96 7.24 -12.98
N VAL A 60 -15.36 6.55 -12.01
CA VAL A 60 -14.07 5.90 -12.20
C VAL A 60 -14.16 4.81 -13.27
N PHE A 61 -15.22 4.00 -13.25
CA PHE A 61 -15.45 2.97 -14.27
C PHE A 61 -15.70 3.55 -15.66
N THR A 62 -16.49 4.62 -15.81
CA THR A 62 -16.72 5.25 -17.12
C THR A 62 -15.43 5.83 -17.69
N LEU A 63 -14.62 6.51 -16.88
CA LEU A 63 -13.31 7.02 -17.30
C LEU A 63 -12.37 5.89 -17.73
N THR A 64 -12.33 4.80 -16.98
CA THR A 64 -11.51 3.62 -17.31
C THR A 64 -11.97 3.00 -18.64
N TRP A 65 -13.27 2.90 -18.88
CA TRP A 65 -13.83 2.38 -20.13
C TRP A 65 -13.49 3.26 -21.33
N ILE A 66 -13.65 4.59 -21.20
CA ILE A 66 -13.25 5.55 -22.23
C ILE A 66 -11.76 5.41 -22.54
N GLN A 67 -10.92 5.24 -21.51
CA GLN A 67 -9.48 5.11 -21.69
C GLN A 67 -9.09 3.82 -22.43
N VAL A 68 -9.81 2.73 -22.22
CA VAL A 68 -9.63 1.49 -22.98
C VAL A 68 -9.99 1.67 -24.46
N ILE A 69 -11.08 2.38 -24.76
CA ILE A 69 -11.46 2.70 -26.14
C ILE A 69 -10.36 3.52 -26.81
N VAL A 70 -9.92 4.59 -26.16
CA VAL A 70 -8.83 5.44 -26.67
C VAL A 70 -7.53 4.65 -26.85
N SER A 71 -7.20 3.76 -25.91
CA SER A 71 -6.04 2.87 -26.03
C SER A 71 -6.13 1.97 -27.26
N ASN A 72 -7.29 1.38 -27.53
CA ASN A 72 -7.50 0.52 -28.69
C ASN A 72 -7.44 1.30 -30.01
N LEU A 73 -7.85 2.57 -30.03
CA LEU A 73 -7.81 3.41 -31.23
C LEU A 73 -6.44 4.04 -31.49
N PHE A 74 -5.70 4.44 -30.45
CA PHE A 74 -4.47 5.23 -30.58
C PHE A 74 -3.20 4.50 -30.12
N GLY A 75 -3.31 3.22 -29.70
CA GLY A 75 -2.18 2.38 -29.29
C GLY A 75 -1.47 2.82 -28.00
N LYS A 76 -2.05 3.78 -27.25
CA LYS A 76 -1.46 4.28 -25.99
C LYS A 76 -2.01 3.52 -24.79
N PRO A 77 -1.17 2.91 -23.94
CA PRO A 77 -1.65 2.15 -22.79
C PRO A 77 -2.45 3.03 -21.81
N PRO A 78 -3.53 2.51 -21.22
CA PRO A 78 -4.34 3.25 -20.26
C PRO A 78 -3.53 3.54 -18.99
N GLN A 79 -3.61 4.78 -18.50
CA GLN A 79 -2.98 5.21 -17.25
C GLN A 79 -3.65 4.59 -16.02
N VAL A 80 -4.96 4.31 -16.10
CA VAL A 80 -5.73 3.60 -15.07
C VAL A 80 -6.35 2.37 -15.70
N THR A 81 -6.04 1.18 -15.19
CA THR A 81 -6.65 -0.07 -15.69
C THR A 81 -7.78 -0.53 -14.77
N PHE A 82 -8.73 -1.29 -15.33
CA PHE A 82 -9.81 -1.90 -14.57
C PHE A 82 -9.30 -2.75 -13.39
N GLY A 83 -8.12 -3.37 -13.52
CA GLY A 83 -7.50 -4.14 -12.45
C GLY A 83 -7.13 -3.28 -11.23
N TRP A 84 -6.62 -2.07 -11.47
CA TRP A 84 -6.32 -1.12 -10.39
C TRP A 84 -7.59 -0.66 -9.69
N VAL A 85 -8.63 -0.30 -10.45
CA VAL A 85 -9.93 0.11 -9.89
C VAL A 85 -10.52 -1.00 -9.02
N LYS A 86 -10.49 -2.25 -9.49
CA LYS A 86 -10.97 -3.41 -8.73
C LYS A 86 -10.16 -3.66 -7.46
N LYS A 87 -8.86 -3.40 -7.48
CA LYS A 87 -8.01 -3.49 -6.28
C LYS A 87 -8.47 -2.50 -5.22
N PHE A 88 -8.68 -1.23 -5.57
CA PHE A 88 -9.13 -0.19 -4.64
C PHE A 88 -10.54 -0.41 -4.07
N LEU A 89 -11.34 -1.27 -4.69
CA LEU A 89 -12.70 -1.58 -4.24
C LEU A 89 -12.77 -2.61 -3.11
N ASN A 90 -11.69 -3.38 -2.90
CA ASN A 90 -11.68 -4.44 -1.90
C ASN A 90 -10.92 -4.00 -0.66
N ASP A 91 -11.36 -4.50 0.49
CA ASP A 91 -10.59 -4.35 1.72
C ASP A 91 -9.48 -5.41 1.79
N TRP A 92 -8.25 -4.96 1.60
CA TRP A 92 -7.04 -5.79 1.70
C TRP A 92 -6.43 -5.77 3.09
N ASN A 93 -7.26 -5.63 4.12
CA ASN A 93 -6.80 -5.80 5.48
C ASN A 93 -6.33 -7.23 5.71
N THR A 94 -5.13 -7.36 6.24
CA THR A 94 -4.50 -8.64 6.51
C THR A 94 -4.04 -8.70 7.95
N SER A 95 -3.90 -9.93 8.44
CA SER A 95 -3.43 -10.20 9.78
C SER A 95 -2.01 -10.78 9.70
N ASN A 96 -1.11 -10.26 10.52
CA ASN A 96 0.31 -10.64 10.57
C ASN A 96 0.68 -11.40 11.85
N GLU A 97 -0.30 -11.80 12.67
CA GLU A 97 -0.08 -12.40 13.99
C GLU A 97 0.73 -13.68 13.89
N LYS A 98 0.51 -14.49 12.85
CA LYS A 98 1.31 -15.70 12.62
C LYS A 98 2.80 -15.36 12.43
N ALA A 99 3.11 -14.33 11.66
CA ALA A 99 4.49 -13.89 11.46
C ALA A 99 5.08 -13.38 12.78
N MET A 100 4.30 -12.61 13.56
CA MET A 100 4.73 -12.13 14.87
C MET A 100 5.02 -13.28 15.84
N GLN A 101 4.10 -14.25 15.95
CA GLN A 101 4.20 -15.37 16.89
C GLN A 101 5.30 -16.38 16.53
N VAL A 102 5.42 -16.73 15.25
CA VAL A 102 6.33 -17.80 14.80
C VAL A 102 7.73 -17.28 14.48
N LEU A 103 7.83 -16.13 13.83
CA LEU A 103 9.11 -15.57 13.40
C LEU A 103 9.67 -14.55 14.40
N GLY A 104 8.82 -13.94 15.25
CA GLY A 104 9.19 -12.74 16.00
C GLY A 104 9.22 -11.51 15.10
N TYR A 105 8.39 -11.50 14.06
CA TYR A 105 8.29 -10.37 13.13
C TYR A 105 7.66 -9.15 13.83
N GLU A 106 8.32 -8.00 13.74
CA GLU A 106 7.86 -6.75 14.34
C GLU A 106 7.78 -5.63 13.28
N PRO A 107 6.57 -5.36 12.76
CA PRO A 107 6.39 -4.34 11.73
C PRO A 107 6.48 -2.92 12.32
N THR A 108 7.07 -2.02 11.55
CA THR A 108 7.08 -0.59 11.81
C THR A 108 5.65 -0.04 11.67
N ASN A 109 5.21 0.76 12.65
CA ASN A 109 3.90 1.42 12.56
C ASN A 109 3.85 2.44 11.41
N LEU A 110 2.63 2.72 10.93
CA LEU A 110 2.38 3.56 9.76
C LEU A 110 3.07 4.94 9.85
N GLU A 111 2.89 5.65 10.95
CA GLU A 111 3.44 7.00 11.13
C GLU A 111 4.98 7.01 11.03
N THR A 112 5.63 6.04 11.68
CA THR A 112 7.09 5.91 11.65
C THR A 112 7.59 5.57 10.23
N GLY A 113 6.91 4.66 9.54
CA GLY A 113 7.23 4.32 8.15
C GLY A 113 7.09 5.52 7.20
N ILE A 114 6.02 6.31 7.36
CA ILE A 114 5.82 7.54 6.58
C ILE A 114 6.91 8.57 6.90
N LYS A 115 7.24 8.80 8.17
CA LYS A 115 8.32 9.73 8.56
C LYS A 115 9.66 9.35 7.93
N LYS A 116 10.03 8.06 8.00
CA LYS A 116 11.26 7.56 7.35
C LYS A 116 11.24 7.77 5.84
N THR A 117 10.13 7.46 5.20
CA THR A 117 9.96 7.62 3.74
C THR A 117 10.06 9.08 3.32
N LEU A 118 9.41 9.99 4.05
CA LEU A 118 9.48 11.44 3.79
C LEU A 118 10.91 11.97 3.96
N ASN A 119 11.62 11.53 5.00
CA ASN A 119 13.01 11.92 5.22
C ASN A 119 13.90 11.43 4.05
N TRP A 120 13.72 10.18 3.62
CA TRP A 120 14.43 9.65 2.45
C TRP A 120 14.16 10.46 1.17
N LEU A 121 12.90 10.79 0.89
CA LEU A 121 12.52 11.61 -0.27
C LEU A 121 13.13 13.02 -0.22
N ASN A 122 13.22 13.62 0.97
CA ASN A 122 13.83 14.95 1.12
C ASN A 122 15.35 14.93 0.88
N ASN A 123 16.03 13.82 1.20
CA ASN A 123 17.46 13.66 0.99
C ASN A 123 17.83 13.23 -0.45
N LEU A 124 16.85 12.91 -1.29
CA LEU A 124 17.05 12.64 -2.71
C LEU A 124 17.08 13.91 -3.57
N ASN A 125 16.59 15.03 -3.04
CA ASN A 125 16.65 16.35 -3.66
C ASN A 125 17.91 17.11 -3.21
#